data_AF-A0AAW4BJ88-F1
#
_entry.id   AF-A0AAW4BJ88-F1
#
_cell.length_a   1.000
_cell.length_b   1.000
_cell.length_c   1.000
_cell.angle_alpha   90.00
_cell.angle_beta   90.00
_cell.angle_gamma   90.00
#
_symmetry.space_group_name_H-M   'P 1'
#
loop_
_entity.id
_entity.type
_entity.pdbx_description
1 polymer ?
#
loop_
_entity_poly.entity_id
_entity_poly.type
_entity_poly.pdbx_seq_one_letter_code
_entity_poly.pdbx_strand_id
1 'polypeptide(L)'
;MKLQHWIEKLEYDVYGLPKANINILLNLDAVNSSKLVQLKDTRDYTAKSHDLHEENSSYLEEVAAVYYSIAKNAEDWKIINCLEGNLLRSIDDISNDVLSTVLETLD
;
A
#
# COMPACT_ATOMS: atom_id res chain seq x y z
N MET A 1 -4.91 6.50 -16.73
CA MET A 1 -5.51 5.39 -17.50
C MET A 1 -4.62 4.83 -18.61
N LYS A 2 -4.06 5.61 -19.55
CA LYS A 2 -3.26 5.03 -20.67
C LYS A 2 -2.04 4.21 -20.24
N LEU A 3 -1.29 4.67 -19.23
CA LEU A 3 -0.10 3.97 -18.73
C LEU A 3 -0.46 2.68 -17.97
N GLN A 4 -1.42 2.75 -17.04
CA GLN A 4 -1.88 1.60 -16.26
C GLN A 4 -2.33 0.45 -17.16
N HIS A 5 -3.21 0.73 -18.14
CA HIS A 5 -3.69 -0.30 -19.06
C HIS A 5 -2.55 -0.91 -19.89
N TRP A 6 -1.54 -0.13 -20.24
CA TRP A 6 -0.36 -0.64 -20.94
C TRP A 6 0.47 -1.58 -20.05
N ILE A 7 0.64 -1.25 -18.77
CA ILE A 7 1.33 -2.10 -17.78
C ILE A 7 0.56 -3.42 -17.60
N GLU A 8 -0.75 -3.35 -17.36
CA GLU A 8 -1.60 -4.55 -17.19
C GLU A 8 -1.53 -5.46 -18.42
N LYS A 9 -1.60 -4.89 -19.63
CA LYS A 9 -1.46 -5.65 -20.88
C LYS A 9 -0.09 -6.33 -20.98
N LEU A 10 0.97 -5.60 -20.64
CA LEU A 10 2.33 -6.14 -20.68
C LEU A 10 2.47 -7.32 -19.69
N GLU A 11 2.00 -7.15 -18.46
CA GLU A 11 2.13 -8.17 -17.42
C GLU A 11 1.27 -9.41 -17.70
N TYR A 12 -0.01 -9.22 -18.03
CA TYR A 12 -0.97 -10.32 -18.09
C TYR A 12 -1.10 -10.93 -19.48
N ASP A 13 -1.05 -10.13 -20.56
CA ASP A 13 -1.24 -10.65 -21.91
C ASP A 13 0.09 -11.04 -22.56
N VAL A 14 1.14 -10.24 -22.36
CA VAL A 14 2.46 -10.47 -22.99
C VAL A 14 3.29 -11.44 -22.16
N TYR A 15 3.43 -11.20 -20.86
CA TYR A 15 4.22 -12.06 -19.97
C TYR A 15 3.42 -13.19 -19.32
N GLY A 16 2.09 -13.19 -19.43
CA GLY A 16 1.25 -14.27 -18.92
C GLY A 16 1.29 -14.39 -17.40
N LEU A 17 1.58 -13.30 -16.68
CA LEU A 17 1.60 -13.32 -15.22
C LEU A 17 0.19 -13.62 -14.69
N PRO A 18 0.06 -14.40 -13.61
CA PRO A 18 -1.24 -14.65 -13.01
C PRO A 18 -1.80 -13.35 -12.42
N LYS A 19 -3.07 -13.07 -12.69
CA LYS A 19 -3.82 -12.02 -11.99
C LYS A 19 -4.15 -12.49 -10.58
N ALA A 20 -3.96 -11.62 -9.60
CA ALA A 20 -4.44 -11.87 -8.26
C ALA A 20 -5.97 -11.96 -8.26
N ASN A 21 -6.54 -12.86 -7.47
CA ASN A 21 -7.99 -12.90 -7.25
C ASN A 21 -8.45 -11.68 -6.43
N ILE A 22 -7.56 -11.16 -5.59
CA ILE A 22 -7.78 -10.00 -4.74
C ILE A 22 -6.48 -9.25 -4.49
N ASN A 23 -6.56 -7.92 -4.53
CA ASN A 23 -5.53 -6.98 -4.14
C ASN A 23 -5.99 -6.23 -2.89
N ILE A 24 -5.16 -6.18 -1.84
CA ILE A 24 -5.51 -5.48 -0.59
C ILE A 24 -4.60 -4.27 -0.43
N LEU A 25 -5.20 -3.08 -0.48
CA LEU A 25 -4.53 -1.82 -0.20
C LEU A 25 -4.62 -1.51 1.29
N LEU A 26 -3.47 -1.54 1.97
CA LEU A 26 -3.31 -1.00 3.32
C LEU A 26 -3.20 0.52 3.23
N ASN A 27 -4.34 1.20 3.38
CA ASN A 27 -4.45 2.64 3.20
C ASN A 27 -3.91 3.39 4.43
N LEU A 28 -2.82 4.12 4.21
CA LEU A 28 -2.12 4.93 5.20
C LEU A 28 -1.63 6.21 4.53
N ASP A 29 -1.69 7.35 5.23
CA ASP A 29 -1.17 8.60 4.69
C ASP A 29 0.38 8.58 4.63
N ALA A 30 0.94 9.44 3.78
CA ALA A 30 2.38 9.53 3.58
C ALA A 30 3.13 9.93 4.87
N VAL A 31 2.50 10.74 5.72
CA VAL A 31 3.08 11.23 6.99
C VAL A 31 3.30 10.08 7.97
N ASN A 32 2.27 9.28 8.24
CA ASN A 32 2.36 8.14 9.15
C ASN A 32 3.19 7.01 8.55
N SER A 33 3.13 6.79 7.24
CA SER A 33 4.02 5.84 6.54
C SER A 33 5.49 6.20 6.75
N SER A 34 5.85 7.48 6.56
CA SER A 34 7.22 7.97 6.73
C SER A 34 7.71 7.83 8.18
N LYS A 35 6.86 8.13 9.17
CA LYS A 35 7.17 7.92 10.59
C LYS A 35 7.47 6.45 10.89
N LEU A 36 6.68 5.52 10.34
CA LEU A 36 6.89 4.08 10.54
C LEU A 36 8.20 3.58 9.92
N VAL A 37 8.62 4.13 8.78
CA VAL A 37 9.91 3.79 8.16
C VAL A 37 11.07 4.27 9.03
N GLN A 38 11.02 5.50 9.53
CA GLN A 38 12.05 6.05 10.44
C GLN A 38 12.21 5.22 11.72
N LEU A 39 11.11 4.68 12.26
CA LEU A 39 11.16 3.77 13.42
C LEU A 39 11.85 2.43 13.11
N LYS A 40 11.96 2.01 11.84
CA LYS A 40 12.68 0.78 11.45
C LYS A 40 14.20 1.00 11.38
N ASP A 41 14.65 2.16 10.92
CA ASP A 41 16.07 2.49 10.74
C ASP A 41 16.84 2.65 12.06
N THR A 42 16.15 2.74 13.19
CA THR A 42 16.77 2.82 14.53
C THR A 42 17.23 1.48 15.09
N ARG A 43 17.06 0.36 14.37
CA ARG A 43 17.54 -0.97 14.80
C ARG A 43 18.92 -1.28 14.22
N ASP A 44 19.92 -1.27 15.10
CA ASP A 44 21.24 -1.92 15.04
C ASP A 44 22.05 -1.85 13.71
N TYR A 45 23.14 -1.08 13.77
CA TYR A 45 24.37 -1.08 12.93
C TYR A 45 24.60 -0.05 11.81
N THR A 46 23.68 0.86 11.49
CA THR A 46 23.99 1.93 10.51
C THR A 46 24.08 3.31 11.15
N ALA A 47 25.30 3.69 11.53
CA ALA A 47 25.68 5.07 11.79
C ALA A 47 25.74 5.88 10.47
N LYS A 48 24.61 6.00 9.77
CA LYS A 48 24.38 7.05 8.79
C LYS A 48 23.18 7.87 9.23
N SER A 49 23.51 8.80 10.12
CA SER A 49 22.80 10.06 10.32
C SER A 49 22.36 10.61 8.97
N HIS A 50 21.03 10.66 8.79
CA HIS A 50 20.27 11.53 7.87
C HIS A 50 21.08 12.20 6.75
N ASP A 51 20.87 11.73 5.51
CA ASP A 51 20.89 12.59 4.32
C ASP A 51 20.26 11.81 3.14
N LEU A 52 19.36 12.45 2.39
CA LEU A 52 18.51 12.01 1.25
C LEU A 52 17.03 11.58 1.48
N HIS A 53 16.55 11.19 2.65
CA HIS A 53 15.16 10.66 2.76
C HIS A 53 14.03 11.68 2.99
N GLU A 54 14.34 12.97 3.10
CA GLU A 54 13.33 14.05 2.96
C GLU A 54 12.94 14.31 1.49
N GLU A 55 13.53 13.57 0.55
CA GLU A 55 13.34 13.77 -0.88
C GLU A 55 12.02 13.13 -1.34
N ASN A 56 10.97 13.95 -1.19
CA ASN A 56 9.69 13.91 -1.90
C ASN A 56 8.51 13.21 -1.19
N SER A 57 8.11 13.73 -0.02
CA SER A 57 6.82 13.42 0.59
C SER A 57 5.65 13.60 -0.40
N SER A 58 5.74 14.61 -1.28
CA SER A 58 4.74 14.85 -2.34
C SER A 58 4.65 13.68 -3.32
N TYR A 59 5.77 13.03 -3.66
CA TYR A 59 5.75 11.82 -4.49
C TYR A 59 5.04 10.66 -3.80
N LEU A 60 5.29 10.45 -2.50
CA LEU A 60 4.59 9.40 -1.74
C LEU A 60 3.08 9.69 -1.62
N GLU A 61 2.69 10.95 -1.47
CA GLU A 61 1.29 11.38 -1.50
C GLU A 61 0.64 11.10 -2.87
N GLU A 62 1.34 11.41 -3.97
CA GLU A 62 0.87 11.12 -5.32
C GLU A 62 0.72 9.60 -5.55
N VAL A 63 1.69 8.80 -5.11
CA VAL A 63 1.64 7.34 -5.20
C VAL A 63 0.46 6.79 -4.38
N ALA A 64 0.27 7.26 -3.15
CA ALA A 64 -0.86 6.87 -2.31
C ALA A 64 -2.20 7.22 -2.98
N ALA A 65 -2.31 8.40 -3.60
CA ALA A 65 -3.50 8.82 -4.33
C ALA A 65 -3.77 7.95 -5.57
N VAL A 66 -2.74 7.55 -6.30
CA VAL A 66 -2.86 6.63 -7.45
C VAL A 66 -3.36 5.26 -7.01
N TYR A 67 -2.75 4.66 -5.98
CA TYR A 67 -3.19 3.36 -5.46
C TYR A 67 -4.61 3.42 -4.90
N TYR A 68 -4.94 4.47 -4.16
CA TYR A 68 -6.30 4.67 -3.65
C TYR A 68 -7.32 4.79 -4.80
N SER A 69 -6.97 5.50 -5.86
CA SER A 69 -7.81 5.61 -7.06
C SER A 69 -7.99 4.27 -7.77
N ILE A 70 -6.93 3.48 -7.94
CA ILE A 70 -7.02 2.13 -8.50
C ILE A 70 -7.95 1.27 -7.64
N ALA A 71 -7.68 1.22 -6.33
CA ALA A 71 -8.41 0.38 -5.40
C ALA A 71 -9.91 0.75 -5.27
N LYS A 72 -10.24 2.02 -5.47
CA LYS A 72 -11.62 2.50 -5.44
C LYS A 72 -12.41 2.15 -6.72
N ASN A 73 -11.73 2.00 -7.84
CA ASN A 73 -12.37 1.80 -9.15
C ASN A 73 -12.30 0.36 -9.67
N ALA A 74 -11.53 -0.53 -9.02
CA ALA A 74 -11.35 -1.91 -9.41
C ALA A 74 -12.08 -2.86 -8.42
N GLU A 75 -12.83 -3.84 -8.94
CA GLU A 75 -13.63 -4.76 -8.13
C GLU A 75 -12.78 -5.79 -7.37
N ASP A 76 -11.62 -6.15 -7.93
CA ASP A 76 -10.63 -7.06 -7.36
C ASP A 76 -9.76 -6.38 -6.29
N TRP A 77 -10.00 -5.11 -5.96
CA TRP A 77 -9.29 -4.40 -4.92
C TRP A 77 -10.15 -4.18 -3.67
N LYS A 78 -9.52 -4.30 -2.50
CA LYS A 78 -10.11 -3.99 -1.20
C LYS A 78 -9.23 -3.01 -0.45
N ILE A 79 -9.87 -2.02 0.18
CA ILE A 79 -9.18 -0.98 0.93
C ILE A 79 -9.36 -1.24 2.42
N ILE A 80 -8.25 -1.41 3.14
CA ILE A 80 -8.23 -1.50 4.60
C ILE A 80 -7.56 -0.24 5.13
N ASN A 81 -8.31 0.57 5.88
CA ASN A 81 -7.78 1.78 6.49
C ASN A 81 -6.93 1.41 7.70
N CYS A 82 -5.67 1.83 7.69
CA CYS A 82 -4.73 1.59 8.80
C CYS A 82 -4.85 2.65 9.91
N LEU A 83 -5.60 3.73 9.67
CA LEU A 83 -5.86 4.79 10.63
C LEU A 83 -7.32 4.77 11.07
N GLU A 84 -7.53 5.03 12.36
CA GLU A 84 -8.81 5.42 12.92
C GLU A 84 -8.72 6.90 13.34
N GLY A 85 -9.29 7.78 12.53
CA GLY A 85 -9.02 9.22 12.63
C GLY A 85 -7.54 9.51 12.37
N ASN A 86 -6.81 9.95 13.40
CA ASN A 86 -5.37 10.24 13.33
C ASN A 86 -4.51 9.20 14.06
N LEU A 87 -5.11 8.12 14.58
CA LEU A 87 -4.40 7.09 15.34
C LEU A 87 -4.16 5.87 14.47
N LEU A 88 -2.94 5.34 14.52
CA LEU A 88 -2.61 4.07 13.90
C LEU A 88 -3.36 2.95 14.62
N ARG A 89 -4.10 2.14 13.87
CA ARG A 89 -4.76 0.94 14.38
C ARG A 89 -3.73 -0.09 14.82
N SER A 90 -4.14 -1.01 15.68
CA SER A 90 -3.27 -2.11 16.09
C SER A 90 -2.99 -3.05 14.91
N ILE A 91 -1.85 -3.75 14.97
CA ILE A 91 -1.50 -4.77 13.99
C ILE A 91 -2.57 -5.88 13.98
N ASP A 92 -3.08 -6.25 15.15
CA ASP A 92 -4.10 -7.29 15.29
C ASP A 92 -5.41 -6.88 14.60
N ASP A 93 -5.87 -5.63 14.78
CA ASP A 93 -7.09 -5.15 14.12
C ASP A 93 -6.95 -5.14 12.59
N ILE A 94 -5.82 -4.63 12.08
CA ILE A 94 -5.54 -4.61 10.64
C ILE A 94 -5.44 -6.04 10.10
N SER A 95 -4.78 -6.94 10.83
CA SER A 95 -4.62 -8.34 10.44
C SER A 95 -5.97 -9.07 10.41
N ASN A 96 -6.86 -8.79 11.36
CA ASN A 96 -8.21 -9.37 11.39
C ASN A 96 -9.04 -8.90 10.19
N ASP A 97 -8.98 -7.62 9.81
CA ASP A 97 -9.66 -7.11 8.63
C ASP A 97 -9.13 -7.76 7.34
N VAL A 98 -7.80 -7.92 7.21
CA VAL A 98 -7.17 -8.60 6.07
C VAL A 98 -7.69 -10.03 5.98
N LEU A 99 -7.66 -10.76 7.11
CA LEU A 99 -8.12 -12.15 7.15
C LEU A 99 -9.60 -12.26 6.78
N SER A 100 -10.47 -11.43 7.36
CA SER A 100 -11.91 -11.41 7.04
C SER A 100 -12.13 -11.17 5.55
N THR A 101 -11.44 -10.17 4.99
CA THR A 101 -11.53 -9.80 3.57
C THR A 101 -11.13 -10.96 2.66
N VAL A 102 -10.06 -11.68 3.00
CA VAL A 102 -9.60 -12.83 2.22
C VAL A 102 -10.60 -13.98 2.33
N LEU A 103 -11.10 -14.28 3.53
CA LEU A 103 -12.08 -15.35 3.74
C LEU A 103 -13.38 -15.12 2.96
N GLU A 104 -13.91 -13.90 2.96
CA GLU A 104 -15.09 -13.51 2.17
C GLU A 104 -14.92 -13.69 0.65
N THR A 105 -13.67 -13.75 0.17
CA THR A 105 -13.36 -13.93 -1.26
C THR A 105 -13.18 -15.41 -1.62
N LEU A 106 -13.01 -16.29 -0.63
CA LEU A 106 -12.84 -17.74 -0.81
C LEU A 106 -14.16 -18.52 -0.73
N ASP A 107 -15.20 -17.93 -0.15
CA ASP A 107 -16.58 -18.46 -0.10
C ASP A 107 -17.34 -18.21 -1.42
#